data_AF-A0AAU4BEK8-F1
#
_entry.id   AF-A0AAU4BEK8-F1
#
_cell.length_a   1.000
_cell.length_b   1.000
_cell.length_c   1.000
_cell.angle_alpha   90.00
_cell.angle_beta   90.00
_cell.angle_gamma   90.00
#
_symmetry.space_group_name_H-M   'P 1'
#
loop_
_entity.id
_entity.type
_entity.pdbx_description
1 polymer ?
#
loop_
_entity_poly.entity_id
_entity_poly.type
_entity_poly.pdbx_seq_one_letter_code
_entity_poly.pdbx_strand_id
1 'polypeptide(L)'
;MIRIRRAAVASALALAFLGSTAAAAADSVLVDGGGYGTTRPIAIDAALDDARATAQSIGYYGPCVIVGDPQVFFDPADPYGRFYRAQVQAQCEEA
;
A
#
# COMPACT_ATOMS: atom_id res chain seq x y z
N MET A 1 -35.26 -23.53 34.10
CA MET A 1 -34.96 -22.40 33.18
C MET A 1 -33.71 -22.75 32.38
N ILE A 2 -33.69 -22.38 31.08
CA ILE A 2 -32.56 -22.43 30.11
C ILE A 2 -32.29 -23.87 29.57
N ARG A 3 -32.36 -24.16 28.26
CA ARG A 3 -31.44 -23.73 27.18
C ARG A 3 -32.13 -23.76 25.80
N ILE A 4 -32.14 -22.62 25.12
CA ILE A 4 -32.57 -22.47 23.73
C ILE A 4 -31.48 -23.07 22.82
N ARG A 5 -31.89 -23.91 21.88
CA ARG A 5 -31.01 -24.57 20.90
C ARG A 5 -30.85 -23.69 19.65
N ARG A 6 -29.58 -23.57 19.24
CA ARG A 6 -29.06 -23.43 17.85
C ARG A 6 -29.53 -22.24 17.01
N ALA A 7 -28.60 -21.33 16.76
CA ALA A 7 -28.47 -20.65 15.48
C ALA A 7 -27.00 -20.71 15.06
N ALA A 8 -26.62 -21.79 14.38
CA ALA A 8 -25.29 -21.98 13.80
C ALA A 8 -25.45 -22.13 12.28
N VAL A 9 -25.86 -21.07 11.60
CA VAL A 9 -25.89 -21.02 10.13
C VAL A 9 -25.65 -19.56 9.70
N ALA A 10 -24.39 -19.12 9.70
CA ALA A 10 -23.97 -17.91 8.96
C ALA A 10 -22.43 -17.79 8.99
N SER A 11 -21.70 -18.71 8.36
CA SER A 11 -20.23 -18.58 8.29
C SER A 11 -19.61 -18.95 6.94
N ALA A 12 -20.41 -19.24 5.91
CA ALA A 12 -19.87 -19.65 4.61
C ALA A 12 -19.50 -18.48 3.68
N LEU A 13 -19.96 -17.26 3.94
CA LEU A 13 -19.67 -16.09 3.09
C LEU A 13 -18.37 -15.35 3.42
N ALA A 14 -17.72 -15.67 4.55
CA ALA A 14 -16.51 -14.94 4.98
C ALA A 14 -15.22 -15.42 4.29
N LEU A 15 -15.21 -16.59 3.63
CA LEU A 15 -13.99 -17.13 3.00
C LEU A 15 -13.72 -16.60 1.57
N ALA A 16 -14.68 -15.94 0.93
CA ALA A 16 -14.50 -15.47 -0.46
C ALA A 16 -13.63 -14.21 -0.57
N PHE A 17 -13.38 -13.50 0.53
CA PHE A 17 -12.60 -12.26 0.54
C PHE A 17 -11.09 -12.44 0.81
N LEU A 18 -10.61 -13.67 1.05
CA LEU A 18 -9.17 -13.93 1.27
C LEU A 18 -8.37 -14.12 -0.03
N GLY A 19 -9.00 -14.00 -1.20
CA GLY A 19 -8.38 -14.31 -2.50
C GLY A 19 -7.75 -13.16 -3.28
N SER A 20 -7.70 -11.93 -2.74
CA SER A 20 -6.92 -10.85 -3.37
C SER A 20 -5.49 -10.86 -2.87
N THR A 21 -4.75 -11.93 -3.16
CA THR A 21 -3.29 -11.86 -3.12
C THR A 21 -2.88 -11.04 -4.33
N ALA A 22 -2.48 -9.79 -4.08
CA ALA A 22 -1.86 -8.93 -5.08
C ALA A 22 -0.83 -9.75 -5.87
N ALA A 23 -1.13 -10.00 -7.13
CA ALA A 23 -0.19 -10.64 -8.03
C ALA A 23 0.96 -9.66 -8.20
N ALA A 24 2.07 -9.90 -7.50
CA ALA A 24 3.31 -9.22 -7.80
C ALA A 24 3.60 -9.50 -9.28
N ALA A 25 3.60 -8.45 -10.12
CA ALA A 25 4.04 -8.60 -11.49
C ALA A 25 5.47 -9.16 -11.43
N ALA A 26 5.75 -10.23 -12.17
CA ALA A 26 7.12 -10.67 -12.38
C ALA A 26 7.91 -9.43 -12.84
N ASP A 27 8.98 -9.11 -12.14
CA ASP A 27 9.85 -7.93 -12.34
C ASP A 27 9.33 -6.59 -11.78
N SER A 28 8.43 -6.63 -10.79
CA SER A 28 8.07 -5.44 -10.01
C SER A 28 8.75 -5.37 -8.64
N VAL A 29 9.18 -4.17 -8.25
CA VAL A 29 9.79 -3.83 -6.96
C VAL A 29 8.81 -3.00 -6.15
N LEU A 30 8.69 -3.29 -4.86
CA LEU A 30 7.99 -2.42 -3.92
C LEU A 30 8.92 -1.32 -3.45
N VAL A 31 8.45 -0.09 -3.57
CA VAL A 31 9.22 1.11 -3.24
C VAL A 31 8.44 1.92 -2.23
N ASP A 32 9.11 2.26 -1.14
CA ASP A 32 8.56 3.10 -0.09
C ASP A 32 9.06 4.54 -0.23
N GLY A 33 8.20 5.49 0.12
CA GLY A 33 8.51 6.90 0.25
C GLY A 33 7.90 7.49 1.52
N GLY A 34 8.52 8.54 2.03
CA GLY A 34 8.11 9.27 3.22
C GLY A 34 7.76 10.72 2.91
N GLY A 35 6.66 11.21 3.48
CA GLY A 35 6.18 12.57 3.22
C GLY A 35 5.73 13.26 4.49
N TYR A 36 6.17 14.52 4.65
CA TYR A 36 5.70 15.42 5.68
C TYR A 36 4.87 16.55 5.06
N GLY A 37 3.77 16.95 5.71
CA GLY A 37 2.93 18.03 5.22
C GLY A 37 2.21 18.82 6.31
N THR A 38 1.84 20.06 6.01
CA THR A 38 1.03 20.91 6.90
C THR A 38 -0.42 20.44 7.00
N THR A 39 -0.87 19.67 6.01
CA THR A 39 -2.18 19.00 5.99
C THR A 39 -2.00 17.55 5.55
N ARG A 40 -2.98 16.71 5.86
CA ARG A 40 -2.98 15.29 5.44
C ARG A 40 -2.80 15.13 3.92
N PRO A 41 -3.56 15.81 3.04
CA PRO A 41 -3.35 15.68 1.59
C PRO A 41 -1.92 16.01 1.16
N ILE A 42 -1.35 17.11 1.66
CA ILE A 42 0.02 17.52 1.34
C ILE A 42 1.04 16.45 1.77
N ALA A 43 0.87 15.86 2.94
CA ALA A 43 1.79 14.83 3.44
C ALA A 43 1.70 13.52 2.62
N ILE A 44 0.49 13.15 2.17
CA ILE A 44 0.27 11.99 1.32
C ILE A 44 0.87 12.22 -0.07
N ASP A 45 0.62 13.39 -0.67
CA ASP A 45 1.20 13.77 -1.97
C ASP A 45 2.73 13.73 -1.92
N ALA A 46 3.32 14.32 -0.87
CA ALA A 46 4.77 14.28 -0.65
C ALA A 46 5.31 12.85 -0.52
N ALA A 47 4.60 11.96 0.20
CA ALA A 47 5.03 10.57 0.38
C ALA A 47 4.98 9.78 -0.95
N LEU A 48 3.94 10.02 -1.76
CA LEU A 48 3.80 9.41 -3.08
C LEU A 48 4.87 9.91 -4.06
N ASP A 49 5.17 11.20 -4.03
CA ASP A 49 6.20 11.79 -4.88
C ASP A 49 7.59 11.27 -4.51
N ASP A 50 7.89 11.12 -3.22
CA ASP A 50 9.13 10.50 -2.74
C ASP A 50 9.24 9.02 -3.16
N ALA A 51 8.14 8.26 -3.05
CA ALA A 51 8.10 6.85 -3.48
C ALA A 51 8.33 6.72 -5.00
N ARG A 52 7.74 7.62 -5.79
CA ARG A 52 7.94 7.69 -7.25
C ARG A 52 9.37 8.10 -7.62
N ALA A 53 9.93 9.11 -6.96
CA ALA A 53 11.31 9.53 -7.17
C ALA A 53 12.28 8.40 -6.85
N THR A 54 12.03 7.67 -5.76
CA THR A 54 12.80 6.49 -5.39
C THR A 54 12.67 5.39 -6.44
N ALA A 55 11.46 5.12 -6.97
CA ALA A 55 11.26 4.15 -8.04
C ALA A 55 12.05 4.53 -9.30
N GLN A 56 12.02 5.80 -9.72
CA GLN A 56 12.83 6.29 -10.83
C GLN A 56 14.33 6.15 -10.56
N SER A 57 14.76 6.33 -9.30
CA SER A 57 16.16 6.12 -8.93
C SER A 57 16.58 4.65 -8.96
N ILE A 58 15.66 3.68 -8.87
CA ILE A 58 15.98 2.25 -9.06
C ILE A 58 16.17 1.95 -10.54
N GLY A 59 15.44 2.65 -11.41
CA GLY A 59 15.52 2.59 -12.87
C GLY A 59 16.82 3.08 -13.49
N TYR A 60 17.96 3.11 -12.77
CA TYR A 60 19.28 3.40 -13.37
C TYR A 60 19.55 2.57 -14.65
N TYR A 61 18.87 1.42 -14.80
CA TYR A 61 18.98 0.50 -15.94
C TYR A 61 17.82 0.60 -16.96
N GLY A 62 16.78 1.41 -16.74
CA GLY A 62 15.65 1.52 -17.67
C GLY A 62 14.45 2.30 -17.11
N PRO A 63 13.50 2.73 -17.95
CA PRO A 63 12.32 3.46 -17.48
C PRO A 63 11.51 2.60 -16.50
N CYS A 64 11.16 3.20 -15.35
CA CYS A 64 10.24 2.57 -14.40
C CYS A 64 8.84 3.14 -14.54
N VAL A 65 7.83 2.28 -14.54
CA VAL A 65 6.42 2.64 -14.48
C VAL A 65 5.81 2.18 -13.17
N ILE A 66 4.97 3.01 -12.58
CA ILE A 66 4.19 2.62 -11.39
C ILE A 66 3.02 1.76 -11.84
N VAL A 67 2.86 0.60 -11.23
CA VAL A 67 1.79 -0.35 -11.51
C VAL A 67 0.92 -0.54 -10.26
N GLY A 68 -0.39 -0.73 -10.46
CA GLY A 68 -1.34 -0.92 -9.37
C GLY A 68 -1.63 0.35 -8.55
N ASP A 69 -2.34 0.15 -7.44
CA ASP A 69 -2.77 1.22 -6.54
C ASP A 69 -1.76 1.44 -5.40
N PRO A 70 -1.30 2.69 -5.18
CA PRO A 70 -0.45 3.01 -4.04
C PRO A 70 -1.11 2.68 -2.70
N GLN A 71 -0.31 2.18 -1.77
CA GLN A 71 -0.73 1.97 -0.38
C GLN A 71 -0.20 3.11 0.48
N VAL A 72 -1.07 3.73 1.29
CA VAL A 72 -0.70 4.86 2.14
C VAL A 72 -0.90 4.50 3.59
N PHE A 73 0.16 4.69 4.38
CA PHE A 73 0.21 4.36 5.79
C PHE A 73 0.44 5.63 6.60
N PHE A 74 -0.32 5.76 7.66
CA PHE A 74 -0.07 6.75 8.70
C PHE A 74 1.07 6.26 9.61
N ASP A 75 1.98 7.15 10.01
CA ASP A 75 2.97 6.78 11.03
C ASP A 75 2.38 6.93 12.44
N PRO A 76 2.10 5.83 13.16
CA PRO A 76 1.53 5.92 14.51
C PRO A 76 2.49 6.56 15.51
N ALA A 77 3.80 6.62 15.19
CA ALA A 77 4.80 7.25 16.04
C ALA A 77 4.87 8.78 15.84
N ASP A 78 4.20 9.35 14.83
CA ASP A 78 4.21 10.79 14.62
C ASP A 78 3.22 11.49 15.56
N PRO A 79 3.69 12.25 16.56
CA PRO A 79 2.83 12.90 17.54
C PRO A 79 1.94 14.00 16.94
N TYR A 80 2.26 14.48 15.73
CA TYR A 80 1.53 15.57 15.08
C TYR A 80 0.62 15.11 13.94
N GLY A 81 0.72 13.84 13.56
CA GLY A 81 -0.03 13.25 12.46
C GLY A 81 0.12 13.95 11.10
N ARG A 82 1.34 14.42 10.84
CA ARG A 82 1.79 15.13 9.64
C ARG A 82 2.74 14.31 8.77
N PHE A 83 3.15 13.12 9.20
CA PHE A 83 4.03 12.21 8.48
C PHE A 83 3.28 10.98 7.98
N TYR A 84 3.45 10.68 6.70
CA TYR A 84 2.87 9.55 6.00
C TYR A 84 3.94 8.78 5.26
N ARG A 85 3.72 7.48 5.12
CA ARG A 85 4.49 6.60 4.24
C ARG A 85 3.61 6.16 3.09
N ALA A 86 4.16 6.13 1.88
CA ALA A 86 3.48 5.57 0.73
C ALA A 86 4.33 4.45 0.14
N GLN A 87 3.68 3.36 -0.24
CA GLN A 87 4.29 2.24 -0.94
C GLN A 87 3.69 2.17 -2.34
N VAL A 88 4.57 2.15 -3.34
CA VAL A 88 4.21 1.99 -4.75
C VAL A 88 4.86 0.73 -5.29
N GLN A 89 4.20 0.07 -6.22
CA GLN A 89 4.80 -1.01 -6.98
C GLN A 89 5.33 -0.43 -8.29
N ALA A 90 6.62 -0.64 -8.57
CA ALA A 90 7.27 -0.15 -9.76
C ALA A 90 7.75 -1.33 -10.60
N GLN A 91 7.49 -1.30 -11.90
CA GLN A 91 8.07 -2.22 -12.88
C GLN A 91 9.11 -1.45 -13.69
N CYS A 92 10.33 -1.97 -13.73
CA CYS A 92 11.46 -1.33 -14.39
C CYS A 92 12.01 -2.26 -15.48
N GLU A 93 12.41 -1.71 -16.62
CA GLU A 93 13.09 -2.49 -17.66
C GLU A 93 14.56 -2.74 -17.25
N GLU A 94 15.06 -3.96 -17.47
CA GLU A 94 16.50 -4.25 -17.41
C GLU A 94 17.19 -3.65 -18.66
N ALA A 95 18.37 -3.03 -18.48
CA ALA A 95 19.18 -2.45 -19.56
C ALA A 95 19.77 -3.50 -20.50
#